data_AF-K6FHZ0-F1
#
_entry.id   AF-K6FHZ0-F1
#
_cell.length_a   1.000
_cell.length_b   1.000
_cell.length_c   1.000
_cell.angle_alpha   90.00
_cell.angle_beta   90.00
_cell.angle_gamma   90.00
#
_symmetry.space_group_name_H-M   'P 1'
#
loop_
_entity.id
_entity.type
_entity.pdbx_description
1 polymer ?
#
loop_
_entity_poly.entity_id
_entity_poly.type
_entity_poly.pdbx_seq_one_letter_code
_entity_poly.pdbx_strand_id
1 'polypeptide(L)'
;MLRIGHHFLGGILACLLLLAFAAAAPAQGLSDATRGVPLPGKGPRAYVNLIIDDLPNLDLWAQLADDADAFGMKTTLALNTAKAAPADYAAMAARVAKGHEIANHTRDHVPVAPSGVIKLRFFSPQSKSAYAAVDSQAKILRIIVDDNPKPLAELDLAENGRNPTLRQLVDALSNVRGVAAELGDPYYANIQSRFLAERGKTDIFFKNGFAPLFVDIPAHARYEIQGADEDISAGMPGYAVKSMVFPFLVSDAASRQVTSELGLTCGRVGTAGNAALGSPGGYDLYRIYAVKPRDAFGTDPASPQFADKVASFLKKIKEVGGVLCLYSHGPDEFTNDQWKALLPLLAKDKEIAYVTLGELGEFVRKTAVARDGKYYLPQAK
;
A
#
# COMPACT_ATOMS: atom_id res chain seq x y z
N MET A 1 -27.40 -30.57 -61.59
CA MET A 1 -28.79 -30.32 -61.19
C MET A 1 -28.78 -29.53 -59.89
N LEU A 2 -29.30 -28.31 -59.93
CA LEU A 2 -29.58 -27.46 -58.76
C LEU A 2 -30.67 -28.10 -57.88
N ARG A 3 -30.55 -27.97 -56.54
CA ARG A 3 -31.53 -27.20 -55.75
C ARG A 3 -31.02 -26.84 -54.35
N ILE A 4 -31.40 -25.63 -53.96
CA ILE A 4 -31.05 -24.81 -52.79
C ILE A 4 -31.89 -25.20 -51.56
N GLY A 5 -31.38 -24.95 -50.35
CA GLY A 5 -32.18 -24.99 -49.11
C GLY A 5 -31.52 -24.51 -47.80
N HIS A 6 -31.28 -23.19 -47.70
CA HIS A 6 -31.34 -22.29 -46.52
C HIS A 6 -30.67 -22.62 -45.15
N HIS A 7 -29.66 -21.78 -44.87
CA HIS A 7 -29.23 -21.10 -43.63
C HIS A 7 -29.94 -21.34 -42.28
N PHE A 8 -29.12 -21.56 -41.24
CA PHE A 8 -29.16 -20.88 -39.92
C PHE A 8 -27.74 -20.97 -39.32
N LEU A 9 -26.91 -19.93 -39.41
CA LEU A 9 -26.57 -18.98 -38.34
C LEU A 9 -26.37 -19.58 -36.94
N GLY A 10 -25.14 -19.46 -36.43
CA GLY A 10 -24.73 -19.71 -35.04
C GLY A 10 -23.24 -20.02 -35.03
N GLY A 11 -22.32 -19.06 -34.92
CA GLY A 11 -22.29 -18.02 -33.90
C GLY A 11 -20.95 -18.20 -33.19
N ILE A 12 -19.91 -17.57 -33.73
CA ILE A 12 -18.58 -17.48 -33.12
C ILE A 12 -18.77 -16.69 -31.83
N LEU A 13 -18.87 -17.38 -30.69
CA LEU A 13 -18.83 -16.72 -29.38
C LEU A 13 -17.36 -16.65 -28.95
N ALA A 14 -16.66 -15.68 -29.54
CA ALA A 14 -15.48 -15.10 -28.92
C ALA A 14 -15.96 -14.35 -27.67
N CYS A 15 -15.88 -14.98 -26.50
CA CYS A 15 -15.97 -14.29 -25.23
C CYS A 15 -14.72 -13.41 -25.08
N LEU A 16 -14.75 -12.25 -25.72
CA LEU A 16 -13.92 -11.11 -25.37
C LEU A 16 -14.30 -10.70 -23.95
N LEU A 17 -13.54 -11.20 -22.98
CA LEU A 17 -13.36 -10.58 -21.68
C LEU A 17 -12.76 -9.19 -21.90
N LEU A 18 -13.63 -8.23 -22.23
CA LEU A 18 -13.36 -6.81 -22.04
C LEU A 18 -13.42 -6.53 -20.53
N LEU A 19 -12.42 -7.05 -19.81
CA LEU A 19 -11.94 -6.35 -18.63
C LEU A 19 -11.41 -5.02 -19.17
N ALA A 20 -12.13 -3.94 -18.88
CA ALA A 20 -11.60 -2.60 -18.96
C ALA A 20 -10.42 -2.52 -17.98
N PHE A 21 -9.26 -3.01 -18.41
CA PHE A 21 -8.00 -2.65 -17.79
C PHE A 21 -7.81 -1.17 -18.10
N ALA A 22 -8.26 -0.32 -17.17
CA ALA A 22 -7.59 0.95 -16.97
C ALA A 22 -6.14 0.56 -16.67
N ALA A 23 -5.29 0.56 -17.70
CA ALA A 23 -3.89 0.19 -17.57
C ALA A 23 -3.31 1.05 -16.46
N ALA A 24 -2.89 0.41 -15.37
CA ALA A 24 -2.27 1.11 -14.25
C ALA A 24 -1.12 1.95 -14.83
N ALA A 25 -1.09 3.24 -14.50
CA ALA A 25 -0.03 4.12 -14.98
C ALA A 25 1.33 3.49 -14.64
N PRO A 26 2.30 3.48 -15.56
CA PRO A 26 3.63 2.98 -15.23
C PRO A 26 4.21 3.83 -14.09
N ALA A 27 4.85 3.17 -13.13
CA ALA A 27 5.68 3.82 -12.11
C ALA A 27 6.70 4.73 -12.80
N GLN A 28 6.94 5.92 -12.25
CA GLN A 28 7.87 6.88 -12.88
C GLN A 28 9.18 7.02 -12.11
N GLY A 29 9.20 6.59 -10.84
CA GLY A 29 10.39 6.59 -9.99
C GLY A 29 11.07 7.96 -9.90
N LEU A 30 12.27 7.98 -9.33
CA LEU A 30 13.20 9.10 -9.48
C LEU A 30 14.53 8.55 -10.04
N SER A 31 14.85 8.95 -11.26
CA SER A 31 16.06 8.57 -12.00
C SER A 31 16.42 9.68 -12.99
N ASP A 32 17.55 9.55 -13.67
CA ASP A 32 17.93 10.46 -14.76
C ASP A 32 16.90 10.47 -15.89
N ALA A 33 16.26 9.32 -16.14
CA ALA A 33 15.20 9.17 -17.13
C ALA A 33 13.86 9.79 -16.71
N THR A 34 13.66 10.11 -15.42
CA THR A 34 12.43 10.73 -14.93
C THR A 34 12.23 12.06 -15.64
N ARG A 35 11.10 12.16 -16.36
CA ARG A 35 10.66 13.34 -17.09
C ARG A 35 9.61 14.08 -16.28
N GLY A 36 9.72 15.40 -16.28
CA GLY A 36 8.81 16.33 -15.64
C GLY A 36 9.18 17.75 -16.05
N VAL A 37 8.49 18.72 -15.50
CA VAL A 37 8.82 20.14 -15.65
C VAL A 37 8.80 20.81 -14.28
N PRO A 38 9.57 21.88 -14.07
CA PRO A 38 9.54 22.61 -12.82
C PRO A 38 8.13 23.05 -12.43
N LEU A 39 7.86 23.11 -11.13
CA LEU A 39 6.57 23.60 -10.64
C LEU A 39 6.35 25.07 -11.08
N PRO A 40 5.13 25.43 -11.49
CA PRO A 40 4.83 26.78 -11.96
C PRO A 40 4.84 27.79 -10.81
N GLY A 41 5.01 29.07 -11.15
CA GLY A 41 4.96 30.18 -10.18
C GLY A 41 6.30 30.49 -9.50
N LYS A 42 6.21 31.26 -8.40
CA LYS A 42 7.35 31.76 -7.60
C LYS A 42 7.54 31.05 -6.26
N GLY A 43 6.73 30.02 -5.98
CA GLY A 43 6.82 29.23 -4.76
C GLY A 43 7.92 28.15 -4.82
N PRO A 44 7.90 27.19 -3.88
CA PRO A 44 8.80 26.05 -3.92
C PRO A 44 8.75 25.31 -5.26
N ARG A 45 9.93 24.87 -5.73
CA ARG A 45 10.16 24.10 -6.96
C ARG A 45 10.00 22.59 -6.77
N ALA A 46 9.97 22.13 -5.52
CA ALA A 46 9.64 20.76 -5.15
C ALA A 46 9.03 20.70 -3.74
N TYR A 47 8.28 19.62 -3.47
CA TYR A 47 7.68 19.30 -2.18
C TYR A 47 8.11 17.90 -1.75
N VAL A 48 8.68 17.80 -0.55
CA VAL A 48 9.19 16.55 0.00
C VAL A 48 8.52 16.29 1.34
N ASN A 49 8.08 15.06 1.57
CA ASN A 49 7.68 14.62 2.90
C ASN A 49 8.77 13.74 3.53
N LEU A 50 9.08 13.99 4.79
CA LEU A 50 9.97 13.14 5.60
C LEU A 50 9.09 12.24 6.46
N ILE A 51 9.19 10.92 6.27
CA ILE A 51 8.26 9.98 6.89
C ILE A 51 8.96 8.81 7.57
N ILE A 52 8.48 8.47 8.76
CA ILE A 52 8.88 7.26 9.47
C ILE A 52 7.70 6.31 9.46
N ASP A 53 7.95 5.05 9.16
CA ASP A 53 6.92 4.02 9.15
C ASP A 53 6.92 3.23 10.46
N ASP A 54 5.72 2.82 10.86
CA ASP A 54 5.40 1.90 11.96
C ASP A 54 5.49 2.47 13.38
N LEU A 55 4.55 2.02 14.22
CA LEU A 55 4.51 2.31 15.66
C LEU A 55 5.82 1.97 16.40
N PRO A 56 6.51 0.84 16.15
CA PRO A 56 7.76 0.54 16.84
C PRO A 56 8.87 1.58 16.64
N ASN A 57 8.73 2.46 15.63
CA ASN A 57 9.68 3.52 15.33
C ASN A 57 9.19 4.91 15.77
N LEU A 58 8.16 4.97 16.63
CA LEU A 58 7.61 6.21 17.18
C LEU A 58 8.68 7.11 17.81
N ASP A 59 9.60 6.55 18.59
CA ASP A 59 10.67 7.33 19.24
C ASP A 59 11.65 7.94 18.23
N LEU A 60 11.95 7.21 17.15
CA LEU A 60 12.79 7.69 16.06
C LEU A 60 12.08 8.82 15.30
N TRP A 61 10.79 8.67 14.99
CA TRP A 61 9.99 9.75 14.42
C TRP A 61 9.89 10.96 15.34
N ALA A 62 9.69 10.72 16.63
CA ALA A 62 9.54 11.78 17.62
C ALA A 62 10.79 12.67 17.67
N GLN A 63 11.98 12.06 17.66
CA GLN A 63 13.25 12.78 17.58
C GLN A 63 13.42 13.51 16.25
N LEU A 64 13.12 12.85 15.12
CA LEU A 64 13.17 13.48 13.80
C LEU A 64 12.23 14.71 13.72
N ALA A 65 11.02 14.60 14.26
CA ALA A 65 10.04 15.69 14.30
C ALA A 65 10.57 16.88 15.10
N ASP A 66 11.09 16.63 16.30
CA ASP A 66 11.64 17.67 17.16
C ASP A 66 12.90 18.34 16.55
N ASP A 67 13.77 17.59 15.87
CA ASP A 67 14.93 18.15 15.14
C ASP A 67 14.51 18.92 13.88
N ALA A 68 13.47 18.47 13.18
CA ALA A 68 12.94 19.09 11.96
C ALA A 68 12.31 20.48 12.21
N ASP A 69 11.75 20.70 13.40
CA ASP A 69 11.18 21.99 13.81
C ASP A 69 12.21 23.14 13.73
N ALA A 70 13.48 22.87 14.05
CA ALA A 70 14.57 23.86 13.98
C ALA A 70 14.79 24.40 12.55
N PHE A 71 14.32 23.68 11.53
CA PHE A 71 14.44 24.04 10.12
C PHE A 71 13.09 24.41 9.48
N GLY A 72 12.00 24.45 10.26
CA GLY A 72 10.65 24.70 9.77
C GLY A 72 10.11 23.59 8.88
N MET A 73 10.62 22.36 9.02
CA MET A 73 10.19 21.20 8.25
C MET A 73 9.11 20.43 9.01
N LYS A 74 8.16 19.83 8.29
CA LYS A 74 7.16 18.93 8.86
C LYS A 74 7.35 17.50 8.41
N THR A 75 7.00 16.58 9.30
CA THR A 75 7.26 15.15 9.19
C THR A 75 5.97 14.38 9.38
N THR A 76 5.95 13.14 8.92
CA THR A 76 4.79 12.25 9.02
C THR A 76 5.21 10.94 9.73
N LEU A 77 4.35 10.40 10.57
CA LEU A 77 4.43 9.01 11.06
C LEU A 77 3.38 8.18 10.34
N ALA A 78 3.77 7.10 9.69
CA ALA A 78 2.84 6.10 9.18
C ALA A 78 2.47 5.14 10.32
N LEU A 79 1.28 5.31 10.90
CA LEU A 79 0.89 4.59 12.10
C LEU A 79 0.07 3.33 11.77
N ASN A 80 0.59 2.18 12.20
CA ASN A 80 -0.20 0.97 12.37
C ASN A 80 -0.74 0.86 13.80
N THR A 81 -2.05 0.68 13.95
CA THR A 81 -2.73 1.07 15.20
C THR A 81 -2.98 -0.06 16.20
N ALA A 82 -2.98 -1.33 15.77
CA ALA A 82 -3.42 -2.46 16.60
C ALA A 82 -2.67 -2.62 17.93
N LYS A 83 -1.44 -2.11 18.02
CA LYS A 83 -0.60 -2.18 19.23
C LYS A 83 -0.38 -0.83 19.91
N ALA A 84 -0.98 0.25 19.41
CA ALA A 84 -0.80 1.59 19.96
C ALA A 84 -1.48 1.70 21.32
N ALA A 85 -0.72 2.13 22.31
CA ALA A 85 -1.19 2.40 23.66
C ALA A 85 -1.59 3.88 23.82
N PRO A 86 -2.37 4.22 24.87
CA PRO A 86 -2.72 5.62 25.16
C PRO A 86 -1.52 6.57 25.28
N ALA A 87 -0.38 6.08 25.80
CA ALA A 87 0.85 6.87 25.90
C ALA A 87 1.44 7.22 24.52
N ASP A 88 1.33 6.32 23.55
CA ASP A 88 1.80 6.53 22.18
C ASP A 88 0.97 7.64 21.51
N TYR A 89 -0.35 7.59 21.67
CA TYR A 89 -1.25 8.64 21.18
C TYR A 89 -0.99 10.00 21.82
N ALA A 90 -0.67 10.04 23.11
CA ALA A 90 -0.28 11.29 23.77
C ALA A 90 1.03 11.86 23.17
N ALA A 91 2.02 11.00 22.90
CA ALA A 91 3.28 11.40 22.29
C ALA A 91 3.11 11.90 20.84
N MET A 92 2.22 11.26 20.08
CA MET A 92 1.81 11.67 18.73
C MET A 92 1.07 13.01 18.74
N ALA A 93 0.07 13.16 19.61
CA ALA A 93 -0.75 14.37 19.72
C ALA A 93 0.09 15.62 20.02
N ALA A 94 1.11 15.49 20.88
CA ALA A 94 2.02 16.59 21.19
C ALA A 94 2.77 17.13 19.95
N ARG A 95 3.08 16.25 18.98
CA ARG A 95 3.76 16.62 17.73
C ARG A 95 2.78 17.05 16.64
N VAL A 96 1.60 16.44 16.60
CA VAL A 96 0.49 16.94 15.78
C VAL A 96 0.15 18.40 16.13
N ALA A 97 0.16 18.76 17.41
CA ALA A 97 -0.05 20.14 17.85
C ALA A 97 1.01 21.13 17.33
N LYS A 98 2.19 20.63 16.94
CA LYS A 98 3.24 21.42 16.28
C LYS A 98 3.15 21.37 14.75
N GLY A 99 2.15 20.70 14.17
CA GLY A 99 1.92 20.60 12.73
C GLY A 99 2.56 19.38 12.05
N HIS A 100 3.07 18.40 12.80
CA HIS A 100 3.44 17.10 12.23
C HIS A 100 2.17 16.26 11.96
N GLU A 101 2.32 15.18 11.19
CA GLU A 101 1.19 14.37 10.75
C GLU A 101 1.30 12.92 11.20
N ILE A 102 0.15 12.33 11.49
CA ILE A 102 -0.06 10.88 11.56
C ILE A 102 -0.83 10.45 10.31
N ALA A 103 -0.24 9.56 9.51
CA ALA A 103 -0.84 8.95 8.33
C ALA A 103 -1.35 7.54 8.67
N ASN A 104 -2.38 7.10 7.97
CA ASN A 104 -2.92 5.75 8.11
C ASN A 104 -1.92 4.74 7.54
N HIS A 105 -1.51 3.75 8.34
CA HIS A 105 -0.67 2.63 7.90
C HIS A 105 -1.32 1.28 8.22
N THR A 106 -2.65 1.21 8.11
CA THR A 106 -3.54 0.06 8.43
C THR A 106 -3.58 -0.32 9.91
N ARG A 107 -4.62 -1.04 10.33
CA ARG A 107 -4.74 -1.46 11.73
C ARG A 107 -3.67 -2.49 12.08
N ASP A 108 -3.61 -3.58 11.31
CA ASP A 108 -2.82 -4.77 11.66
C ASP A 108 -1.45 -4.85 10.97
N HIS A 109 -1.05 -3.78 10.25
CA HIS A 109 0.18 -3.72 9.44
C HIS A 109 0.26 -4.88 8.44
N VAL A 110 -0.82 -5.05 7.68
CA VAL A 110 -0.95 -6.04 6.60
C VAL A 110 -1.18 -5.31 5.27
N PRO A 111 -0.75 -5.87 4.13
CA PRO A 111 -1.01 -5.24 2.84
C PRO A 111 -2.51 -5.14 2.58
N VAL A 112 -2.93 -4.02 1.98
CA VAL A 112 -4.34 -3.79 1.61
C VAL A 112 -4.73 -4.40 0.27
N ALA A 113 -3.75 -4.82 -0.53
CA ALA A 113 -3.95 -5.49 -1.82
C ALA A 113 -3.04 -6.74 -1.91
N PRO A 114 -3.20 -7.72 -1.00
CA PRO A 114 -2.38 -8.93 -1.03
C PRO A 114 -2.69 -9.76 -2.29
N SER A 115 -1.68 -10.44 -2.80
CA SER A 115 -1.85 -11.48 -3.82
C SER A 115 -2.13 -12.83 -3.16
N GLY A 116 -2.37 -13.89 -3.94
CA GLY A 116 -2.80 -15.24 -3.48
C GLY A 116 -2.36 -15.59 -2.05
N VAL A 117 -3.27 -15.42 -1.09
CA VAL A 117 -2.97 -15.27 0.33
C VAL A 117 -2.71 -16.58 1.05
N ILE A 118 -3.29 -17.66 0.55
CA ILE A 118 -3.02 -19.02 0.99
C ILE A 118 -2.78 -19.85 -0.26
N LYS A 119 -1.75 -20.68 -0.25
CA LYS A 119 -1.50 -21.68 -1.28
C LYS A 119 -1.90 -23.04 -0.73
N LEU A 120 -2.80 -23.73 -1.44
CA LEU A 120 -3.35 -25.01 -1.04
C LEU A 120 -3.01 -26.11 -2.03
N ARG A 121 -2.75 -27.30 -1.51
CA ARG A 121 -2.61 -28.52 -2.29
C ARG A 121 -3.19 -29.70 -1.53
N PHE A 122 -3.81 -30.63 -2.23
CA PHE A 122 -4.30 -31.88 -1.68
C PHE A 122 -3.71 -33.07 -2.43
N PHE A 123 -3.25 -34.07 -1.69
CA PHE A 123 -2.79 -35.34 -2.22
C PHE A 123 -3.33 -36.52 -1.40
N SER A 124 -3.94 -37.46 -2.12
CA SER A 124 -4.29 -38.78 -1.62
C SER A 124 -4.21 -39.77 -2.78
N PRO A 125 -3.52 -40.92 -2.66
CA PRO A 125 -3.43 -41.89 -3.74
C PRO A 125 -4.77 -42.47 -4.18
N GLN A 126 -5.78 -42.46 -3.31
CA GLN A 126 -7.11 -43.02 -3.56
C GLN A 126 -8.08 -42.02 -4.21
N SER A 127 -7.72 -40.74 -4.25
CA SER A 127 -8.61 -39.67 -4.69
C SER A 127 -8.36 -39.30 -6.16
N LYS A 128 -9.41 -38.86 -6.85
CA LYS A 128 -9.37 -38.45 -8.26
C LYS A 128 -9.41 -36.93 -8.42
N SER A 129 -9.97 -36.21 -7.44
CA SER A 129 -10.11 -34.77 -7.43
C SER A 129 -10.22 -34.20 -6.02
N ALA A 130 -9.85 -32.94 -5.87
CA ALA A 130 -10.11 -32.18 -4.65
C ALA A 130 -10.24 -30.70 -4.97
N TYR A 131 -11.12 -30.00 -4.25
CA TYR A 131 -11.27 -28.56 -4.36
C TYR A 131 -11.53 -27.90 -3.01
N ALA A 132 -11.11 -26.65 -2.91
CA ALA A 132 -11.52 -25.74 -1.85
C ALA A 132 -12.74 -24.94 -2.29
N ALA A 133 -13.69 -24.73 -1.38
CA ALA A 133 -14.84 -23.86 -1.57
C ALA A 133 -14.95 -22.88 -0.40
N VAL A 134 -14.98 -21.58 -0.70
CA VAL A 134 -15.14 -20.50 0.29
C VAL A 134 -16.56 -19.96 0.16
N ASP A 135 -17.31 -20.07 1.26
CA ASP A 135 -18.60 -19.44 1.46
C ASP A 135 -18.42 -18.26 2.42
N SER A 136 -18.34 -17.07 1.84
CA SER A 136 -18.11 -15.79 2.51
C SER A 136 -19.32 -15.32 3.33
N GLN A 137 -20.52 -15.81 3.03
CA GLN A 137 -21.74 -15.47 3.77
C GLN A 137 -21.88 -16.34 5.02
N ALA A 138 -21.70 -17.66 4.85
CA ALA A 138 -21.68 -18.59 5.97
C ALA A 138 -20.38 -18.51 6.80
N LYS A 139 -19.36 -17.81 6.29
CA LYS A 139 -18.01 -17.70 6.89
C LYS A 139 -17.35 -19.07 7.04
N ILE A 140 -17.35 -19.86 5.98
CA ILE A 140 -16.84 -21.23 6.00
C ILE A 140 -15.90 -21.49 4.80
N LEU A 141 -14.78 -22.17 5.07
CA LEU A 141 -13.96 -22.82 4.05
C LEU A 141 -14.17 -24.34 4.12
N ARG A 142 -14.47 -24.96 2.98
CA ARG A 142 -14.61 -26.41 2.83
C ARG A 142 -13.53 -27.00 1.94
N ILE A 143 -13.03 -28.16 2.32
CA ILE A 143 -12.20 -29.03 1.47
C ILE A 143 -13.06 -30.21 1.05
N ILE A 144 -13.30 -30.36 -0.25
CA ILE A 144 -14.16 -31.40 -0.83
C ILE A 144 -13.30 -32.29 -1.72
N VAL A 145 -13.46 -33.60 -1.57
CA VAL A 145 -12.69 -34.63 -2.28
C VAL A 145 -13.67 -35.51 -3.03
N ASP A 146 -13.41 -35.74 -4.32
CA ASP A 146 -14.24 -36.60 -5.19
C ASP A 146 -15.74 -36.26 -5.17
N ASP A 147 -16.05 -34.96 -5.08
CA ASP A 147 -17.41 -34.41 -4.97
C ASP A 147 -18.26 -35.06 -3.85
N ASN A 148 -17.61 -35.54 -2.78
CA ASN A 148 -18.30 -36.12 -1.64
C ASN A 148 -19.18 -35.07 -0.95
N PRO A 149 -20.48 -35.34 -0.69
CA PRO A 149 -21.37 -34.40 -0.03
C PRO A 149 -20.94 -34.06 1.40
N LYS A 150 -20.18 -34.93 2.07
CA LYS A 150 -19.53 -34.61 3.34
C LYS A 150 -18.12 -34.08 3.05
N PRO A 151 -17.82 -32.81 3.36
CA PRO A 151 -16.48 -32.28 3.14
C PRO A 151 -15.46 -33.01 4.01
N LEU A 152 -14.23 -33.14 3.50
CA LEU A 152 -13.08 -33.66 4.25
C LEU A 152 -12.78 -32.79 5.47
N ALA A 153 -12.89 -31.48 5.29
CA ALA A 153 -12.75 -30.49 6.35
C ALA A 153 -13.71 -29.32 6.11
N GLU A 154 -14.23 -28.77 7.20
CA GLU A 154 -15.01 -27.55 7.25
C GLU A 154 -14.40 -26.66 8.33
N LEU A 155 -14.00 -25.44 7.97
CA LEU A 155 -13.27 -24.52 8.81
C LEU A 155 -14.04 -23.21 8.92
N ASP A 156 -14.31 -22.82 10.16
CA ASP A 156 -14.92 -21.54 10.51
C ASP A 156 -13.96 -20.38 10.24
N LEU A 157 -14.46 -19.39 9.52
CA LEU A 157 -13.78 -18.13 9.14
C LEU A 157 -14.31 -16.94 9.94
N ALA A 158 -15.23 -17.12 10.89
CA ALA A 158 -15.76 -16.03 11.69
C ALA A 158 -14.67 -15.35 12.55
N GLU A 159 -14.82 -14.06 12.81
CA GLU A 159 -13.89 -13.25 13.61
C GLU A 159 -13.72 -13.79 15.04
N ASN A 160 -14.78 -14.32 15.64
CA ASN A 160 -14.75 -14.93 16.97
C ASN A 160 -14.58 -16.46 16.91
N GLY A 161 -14.24 -16.99 15.73
CA GLY A 161 -14.03 -18.41 15.47
C GLY A 161 -12.67 -18.90 15.95
N ARG A 162 -12.35 -20.16 15.65
CA ARG A 162 -11.06 -20.77 16.02
C ARG A 162 -9.89 -20.34 15.12
N ASN A 163 -10.19 -19.86 13.92
CA ASN A 163 -9.19 -19.52 12.89
C ASN A 163 -9.34 -18.07 12.41
N PRO A 164 -9.37 -17.06 13.30
CA PRO A 164 -9.70 -15.69 12.89
C PRO A 164 -8.66 -15.08 11.96
N THR A 165 -7.41 -15.51 12.02
CA THR A 165 -6.33 -15.04 11.13
C THR A 165 -5.94 -16.09 10.08
N LEU A 166 -5.33 -15.67 8.97
CA LEU A 166 -4.82 -16.59 7.95
C LEU A 166 -3.74 -17.53 8.49
N ARG A 167 -2.90 -17.09 9.45
CA ARG A 167 -1.93 -17.99 10.11
C ARG A 167 -2.65 -19.17 10.76
N GLN A 168 -3.63 -18.88 11.61
CA GLN A 168 -4.38 -19.92 12.33
C GLN A 168 -5.15 -20.82 11.37
N LEU A 169 -5.70 -20.26 10.29
CA LEU A 169 -6.36 -21.04 9.25
C LEU A 169 -5.39 -21.98 8.52
N VAL A 170 -4.19 -21.51 8.16
CA VAL A 170 -3.15 -22.34 7.53
C VAL A 170 -2.70 -23.46 8.47
N ASP A 171 -2.52 -23.17 9.76
CA ASP A 171 -2.16 -24.18 10.76
C ASP A 171 -3.27 -25.25 10.88
N ALA A 172 -4.54 -24.82 10.91
CA ALA A 172 -5.68 -25.73 10.94
C ALA A 172 -5.78 -26.60 9.67
N LEU A 173 -5.59 -26.00 8.48
CA LEU A 173 -5.56 -26.72 7.20
C LEU A 173 -4.43 -27.74 7.13
N SER A 174 -3.25 -27.40 7.65
CA SER A 174 -2.08 -28.29 7.65
C SER A 174 -2.28 -29.52 8.55
N ASN A 175 -3.23 -29.47 9.48
CA ASN A 175 -3.63 -30.62 10.30
C ASN A 175 -4.66 -31.53 9.60
N VAL A 176 -5.21 -31.13 8.45
CA VAL A 176 -6.13 -31.96 7.67
C VAL A 176 -5.33 -32.96 6.84
N ARG A 177 -5.63 -34.26 7.01
CA ARG A 177 -4.89 -35.33 6.32
C ARG A 177 -4.92 -35.14 4.80
N GLY A 178 -3.73 -35.14 4.20
CA GLY A 178 -3.55 -35.00 2.75
C GLY A 178 -3.58 -33.56 2.24
N VAL A 179 -3.86 -32.57 3.09
CA VAL A 179 -3.78 -31.14 2.76
C VAL A 179 -2.40 -30.61 3.11
N ALA A 180 -1.82 -29.84 2.19
CA ALA A 180 -0.69 -28.95 2.44
C ALA A 180 -1.17 -27.51 2.24
N ALA A 181 -0.91 -26.64 3.20
CA ALA A 181 -1.26 -25.24 3.17
C ALA A 181 -0.06 -24.38 3.58
N GLU A 182 0.12 -23.25 2.91
CA GLU A 182 1.10 -22.24 3.28
C GLU A 182 0.53 -20.84 3.06
N LEU A 183 1.01 -19.86 3.82
CA LEU A 183 0.74 -18.46 3.49
C LEU A 183 1.40 -18.12 2.15
N GLY A 184 0.72 -17.29 1.36
CA GLY A 184 1.29 -16.73 0.14
C GLY A 184 2.58 -15.96 0.40
N ASP A 185 2.56 -15.20 1.51
CA ASP A 185 3.66 -14.42 2.06
C ASP A 185 3.57 -14.41 3.60
N PRO A 186 4.68 -14.51 4.35
CA PRO A 186 4.67 -14.44 5.82
C PRO A 186 3.98 -13.21 6.41
N TYR A 187 4.00 -12.06 5.72
CA TYR A 187 3.35 -10.82 6.16
C TYR A 187 1.82 -10.89 6.15
N TYR A 188 1.24 -11.93 5.54
CA TYR A 188 -0.22 -12.11 5.49
C TYR A 188 -0.78 -12.82 6.73
N ALA A 189 0.08 -13.15 7.70
CA ALA A 189 -0.29 -13.93 8.88
C ALA A 189 -1.48 -13.34 9.66
N ASN A 190 -1.53 -12.01 9.80
CA ASN A 190 -2.55 -11.31 10.59
C ASN A 190 -3.79 -10.91 9.79
N ILE A 191 -3.83 -11.17 8.48
CA ILE A 191 -5.04 -10.90 7.68
C ILE A 191 -6.19 -11.75 8.24
N GLN A 192 -7.37 -11.15 8.38
CA GLN A 192 -8.53 -11.85 8.91
C GLN A 192 -9.07 -12.86 7.89
N SER A 193 -9.26 -14.10 8.31
CA SER A 193 -9.71 -15.22 7.45
C SER A 193 -11.12 -15.02 6.89
N ARG A 194 -11.97 -14.26 7.61
CA ARG A 194 -13.32 -13.87 7.17
C ARG A 194 -13.38 -13.12 5.85
N PHE A 195 -12.24 -12.59 5.39
CA PHE A 195 -12.10 -11.86 4.12
C PHE A 195 -11.67 -12.74 2.95
N LEU A 196 -11.52 -14.05 3.11
CA LEU A 196 -11.35 -14.93 1.96
C LEU A 196 -12.51 -14.72 0.96
N ALA A 197 -12.16 -14.55 -0.32
CA ALA A 197 -13.11 -14.26 -1.38
C ALA A 197 -14.01 -15.46 -1.66
N GLU A 198 -15.30 -15.19 -1.87
CA GLU A 198 -16.30 -16.18 -2.29
C GLU A 198 -15.81 -16.95 -3.52
N ARG A 199 -15.80 -18.29 -3.42
CA ARG A 199 -15.43 -19.15 -4.54
C ARG A 199 -15.96 -20.56 -4.36
N GLY A 200 -16.86 -20.98 -5.25
CA GLY A 200 -17.47 -22.32 -5.16
C GLY A 200 -16.52 -23.48 -5.49
N LYS A 201 -15.48 -23.26 -6.31
CA LYS A 201 -14.51 -24.31 -6.67
C LYS A 201 -13.13 -23.73 -7.01
N THR A 202 -12.15 -24.03 -6.18
CA THR A 202 -10.71 -23.88 -6.46
C THR A 202 -10.10 -25.27 -6.49
N ASP A 203 -9.66 -25.74 -7.66
CA ASP A 203 -8.98 -27.03 -7.78
C ASP A 203 -7.66 -27.00 -6.99
N ILE A 204 -7.51 -27.90 -6.02
CA ILE A 204 -6.32 -28.02 -5.18
C ILE A 204 -5.62 -29.37 -5.37
N PHE A 205 -6.04 -30.20 -6.32
CA PHE A 205 -5.50 -31.55 -6.46
C PHE A 205 -4.03 -31.51 -6.92
N PHE A 206 -3.17 -32.34 -6.31
CA PHE A 206 -1.70 -32.28 -6.44
C PHE A 206 -1.16 -32.16 -7.87
N LYS A 207 -1.83 -32.78 -8.85
CA LYS A 207 -1.44 -32.70 -10.27
C LYS A 207 -1.43 -31.27 -10.81
N ASN A 208 -2.14 -30.36 -10.17
CA ASN A 208 -2.26 -28.95 -10.54
C ASN A 208 -1.34 -28.03 -9.70
N GLY A 209 -0.50 -28.60 -8.83
CA GLY A 209 0.39 -27.84 -7.96
C GLY A 209 -0.33 -27.20 -6.76
N PHE A 210 0.20 -26.08 -6.27
CA PHE A 210 -0.46 -25.27 -5.26
C PHE A 210 -1.41 -24.28 -5.92
N ALA A 211 -2.65 -24.26 -5.47
CA ALA A 211 -3.66 -23.31 -5.92
C ALA A 211 -3.84 -22.17 -4.91
N PRO A 212 -3.87 -20.91 -5.36
CA PRO A 212 -4.06 -19.77 -4.47
C PRO A 212 -5.53 -19.57 -4.09
N LEU A 213 -5.78 -19.26 -2.82
CA LEU A 213 -6.96 -18.54 -2.36
C LEU A 213 -6.65 -17.05 -2.29
N PHE A 214 -7.67 -16.21 -2.43
CA PHE A 214 -7.55 -14.75 -2.45
C PHE A 214 -8.48 -14.14 -1.41
N VAL A 215 -8.25 -12.88 -1.04
CA VAL A 215 -9.20 -12.10 -0.24
C VAL A 215 -10.10 -11.25 -1.12
N ASP A 216 -11.26 -10.89 -0.59
CA ASP A 216 -12.03 -9.75 -1.05
C ASP A 216 -11.27 -8.47 -0.70
N ILE A 217 -10.57 -7.90 -1.68
CA ILE A 217 -9.71 -6.72 -1.51
C ILE A 217 -10.51 -5.51 -0.99
N PRO A 218 -11.65 -5.11 -1.59
CA PRO A 218 -12.45 -4.02 -1.05
C PRO A 218 -12.85 -4.19 0.42
N ALA A 219 -13.32 -5.37 0.82
CA ALA A 219 -13.76 -5.62 2.19
C ALA A 219 -12.58 -5.61 3.18
N HIS A 220 -11.49 -6.29 2.83
CA HIS A 220 -10.25 -6.34 3.62
C HIS A 220 -9.62 -4.95 3.77
N ALA A 221 -9.40 -4.24 2.67
CA ALA A 221 -8.82 -2.90 2.68
C ALA A 221 -9.67 -1.93 3.49
N ARG A 222 -11.00 -2.01 3.41
CA ARG A 222 -11.89 -1.14 4.20
C ARG A 222 -11.73 -1.42 5.68
N TYR A 223 -11.75 -2.68 6.09
CA TYR A 223 -11.54 -3.06 7.49
C TYR A 223 -10.22 -2.51 8.04
N GLU A 224 -9.13 -2.71 7.31
CA GLU A 224 -7.79 -2.27 7.75
C GLU A 224 -7.66 -0.74 7.84
N ILE A 225 -8.14 -0.03 6.82
CA ILE A 225 -7.98 1.42 6.74
C ILE A 225 -8.96 2.12 7.69
N GLN A 226 -10.24 1.73 7.65
CA GLN A 226 -11.26 2.33 8.51
C GLN A 226 -11.00 2.00 9.98
N GLY A 227 -10.59 0.77 10.30
CA GLY A 227 -10.24 0.39 11.67
C GLY A 227 -9.08 1.23 12.23
N ALA A 228 -8.05 1.52 11.42
CA ALA A 228 -6.98 2.41 11.85
C ALA A 228 -7.45 3.86 12.05
N ASP A 229 -8.36 4.36 11.20
CA ASP A 229 -8.92 5.71 11.36
C ASP A 229 -9.78 5.82 12.64
N GLU A 230 -10.55 4.76 12.95
CA GLU A 230 -11.32 4.65 14.19
C GLU A 230 -10.41 4.61 15.42
N ASP A 231 -9.32 3.83 15.39
CA ASP A 231 -8.34 3.76 16.48
C ASP A 231 -7.65 5.11 16.70
N ILE A 232 -7.23 5.77 15.62
CA ILE A 232 -6.62 7.10 15.67
C ILE A 232 -7.60 8.13 16.23
N SER A 233 -8.85 8.11 15.77
CA SER A 233 -9.89 9.03 16.24
C SER A 233 -10.21 8.84 17.72
N ALA A 234 -10.17 7.60 18.21
CA ALA A 234 -10.34 7.28 19.62
C ALA A 234 -9.13 7.72 20.48
N GLY A 235 -7.91 7.50 19.97
CA GLY A 235 -6.67 7.84 20.66
C GLY A 235 -6.33 9.34 20.65
N MET A 236 -6.70 10.04 19.58
CA MET A 236 -6.47 11.48 19.37
C MET A 236 -7.77 12.18 18.91
N PRO A 237 -8.76 12.39 19.80
CA PRO A 237 -10.03 12.99 19.43
C PRO A 237 -9.88 14.35 18.74
N GLY A 238 -10.55 14.51 17.60
CA GLY A 238 -10.52 15.72 16.78
C GLY A 238 -9.37 15.79 15.76
N TYR A 239 -8.44 14.83 15.79
CA TYR A 239 -7.50 14.63 14.69
C TYR A 239 -8.20 13.92 13.53
N ALA A 240 -8.01 14.43 12.31
CA ALA A 240 -8.56 13.83 11.10
C ALA A 240 -7.41 13.34 10.20
N VAL A 241 -7.37 12.04 9.94
CA VAL A 241 -6.36 11.44 9.07
C VAL A 241 -6.63 11.85 7.62
N LYS A 242 -5.60 12.29 6.91
CA LYS A 242 -5.71 12.78 5.51
C LYS A 242 -4.98 11.93 4.50
N SER A 243 -4.05 11.09 4.94
CA SER A 243 -3.08 10.44 4.08
C SER A 243 -2.93 8.96 4.40
N MET A 244 -2.57 8.20 3.37
CA MET A 244 -2.36 6.76 3.43
C MET A 244 -0.91 6.42 3.15
N VAL A 245 -0.38 5.47 3.88
CA VAL A 245 0.87 4.79 3.55
C VAL A 245 0.53 3.34 3.35
N PHE A 246 0.70 2.82 2.14
CA PHE A 246 0.33 1.44 1.86
C PHE A 246 1.40 0.49 2.41
N PRO A 247 1.07 -0.42 3.37
CA PRO A 247 2.03 -1.39 3.90
C PRO A 247 2.67 -2.22 2.80
N PHE A 248 3.95 -2.52 3.00
CA PHE A 248 4.78 -3.26 2.04
C PHE A 248 4.84 -2.63 0.65
N LEU A 249 4.48 -1.34 0.53
CA LEU A 249 4.51 -0.58 -0.72
C LEU A 249 3.50 -1.11 -1.77
N VAL A 250 2.49 -1.86 -1.34
CA VAL A 250 1.55 -2.56 -2.23
C VAL A 250 0.16 -1.91 -2.20
N SER A 251 -0.32 -1.52 -3.38
CA SER A 251 -1.71 -1.09 -3.60
C SER A 251 -2.19 -1.48 -5.00
N ASP A 252 -3.50 -1.62 -5.17
CA ASP A 252 -4.14 -1.81 -6.47
C ASP A 252 -5.28 -0.81 -6.69
N ALA A 253 -6.03 -0.96 -7.79
CA ALA A 253 -7.12 -0.05 -8.10
C ALA A 253 -8.24 -0.10 -7.05
N ALA A 254 -8.56 -1.30 -6.54
CA ALA A 254 -9.63 -1.49 -5.57
C ALA A 254 -9.25 -0.92 -4.19
N SER A 255 -8.03 -1.19 -3.72
CA SER A 255 -7.56 -0.66 -2.44
C SER A 255 -7.46 0.87 -2.45
N ARG A 256 -7.00 1.47 -3.57
CA ARG A 256 -6.95 2.93 -3.74
C ARG A 256 -8.34 3.55 -3.83
N GLN A 257 -9.29 2.87 -4.46
CA GLN A 257 -10.69 3.31 -4.46
C GLN A 257 -11.24 3.35 -3.03
N VAL A 258 -11.05 2.29 -2.24
CA VAL A 258 -11.46 2.26 -0.83
C VAL A 258 -10.78 3.38 -0.03
N THR A 259 -9.48 3.60 -0.22
CA THR A 259 -8.75 4.73 0.40
C THR A 259 -9.45 6.06 0.11
N SER A 260 -9.82 6.32 -1.15
CA SER A 260 -10.51 7.54 -1.55
C SER A 260 -11.94 7.65 -0.98
N GLU A 261 -12.68 6.54 -0.92
CA GLU A 261 -14.04 6.50 -0.38
C GLU A 261 -14.07 6.77 1.13
N LEU A 262 -13.00 6.41 1.84
CA LEU A 262 -12.80 6.71 3.25
C LEU A 262 -12.31 8.14 3.51
N GLY A 263 -12.22 8.99 2.47
CA GLY A 263 -11.86 10.40 2.61
C GLY A 263 -10.36 10.67 2.72
N LEU A 264 -9.52 9.64 2.72
CA LEU A 264 -8.07 9.80 2.58
C LEU A 264 -7.75 10.32 1.18
N THR A 265 -6.74 11.16 1.12
CA THR A 265 -6.65 12.19 0.08
C THR A 265 -5.40 12.01 -0.79
N CYS A 266 -4.44 11.22 -0.31
CA CYS A 266 -3.22 10.86 -0.99
C CYS A 266 -2.67 9.55 -0.40
N GLY A 267 -1.71 8.94 -1.09
CA GLY A 267 -1.18 7.61 -0.78
C GLY A 267 0.24 7.39 -1.25
N ARG A 268 1.11 6.83 -0.38
CA ARG A 268 2.53 6.53 -0.68
C ARG A 268 2.74 5.03 -0.96
N VAL A 269 3.47 4.70 -2.04
CA VAL A 269 3.73 3.31 -2.50
C VAL A 269 5.22 3.00 -2.76
N GLY A 270 6.15 3.81 -2.26
CA GLY A 270 7.59 3.54 -2.42
C GLY A 270 8.13 3.78 -3.83
N THR A 271 9.14 2.99 -4.25
CA THR A 271 9.89 3.28 -5.48
C THR A 271 9.10 3.04 -6.77
N ALA A 272 8.00 2.30 -6.68
CA ALA A 272 7.03 2.09 -7.77
C ALA A 272 6.02 3.25 -7.94
N GLY A 273 6.22 4.37 -7.23
CA GLY A 273 5.40 5.57 -7.34
C GLY A 273 5.81 6.54 -8.44
N ASN A 274 5.14 7.69 -8.48
CA ASN A 274 5.47 8.85 -9.30
C ASN A 274 6.10 9.96 -8.47
N ALA A 275 7.25 10.46 -8.93
CA ALA A 275 8.02 11.50 -8.23
C ALA A 275 7.84 12.90 -8.84
N ALA A 276 7.28 13.03 -10.05
CA ALA A 276 7.27 14.29 -10.81
C ALA A 276 5.83 14.72 -11.16
N LEU A 277 5.35 15.82 -10.60
CA LEU A 277 3.99 16.33 -10.86
C LEU A 277 3.80 16.75 -12.32
N GLY A 278 4.84 17.32 -12.92
CA GLY A 278 4.84 17.76 -14.32
C GLY A 278 5.06 16.66 -15.36
N SER A 279 4.91 15.38 -14.98
CA SER A 279 5.14 14.27 -15.90
C SER A 279 4.06 14.21 -17.00
N PRO A 280 4.43 13.90 -18.26
CA PRO A 280 3.48 13.73 -19.36
C PRO A 280 2.41 12.66 -19.08
N GLY A 281 2.75 11.65 -18.28
CA GLY A 281 1.85 10.55 -17.93
C GLY A 281 0.80 10.90 -16.86
N GLY A 282 0.87 12.11 -16.30
CA GLY A 282 0.10 12.53 -15.13
C GLY A 282 0.66 12.01 -13.81
N TYR A 283 0.26 12.65 -12.71
CA TYR A 283 0.66 12.31 -11.34
C TYR A 283 -0.49 11.64 -10.59
N ASP A 284 -0.28 10.43 -10.07
CA ASP A 284 -1.27 9.73 -9.26
C ASP A 284 -1.03 10.01 -7.77
N LEU A 285 -2.00 10.66 -7.13
CA LEU A 285 -1.91 11.07 -5.72
C LEU A 285 -1.90 9.89 -4.74
N TYR A 286 -2.33 8.70 -5.17
CA TYR A 286 -2.31 7.48 -4.36
C TYR A 286 -1.12 6.59 -4.69
N ARG A 287 -0.16 7.10 -5.46
CA ARG A 287 1.08 6.42 -5.82
C ARG A 287 2.29 7.33 -5.67
N ILE A 288 2.34 8.11 -4.58
CA ILE A 288 3.46 8.99 -4.29
C ILE A 288 4.74 8.17 -4.13
N TYR A 289 5.78 8.56 -4.88
CA TYR A 289 7.10 7.95 -4.82
C TYR A 289 7.76 8.16 -3.46
N ALA A 290 8.42 7.14 -2.95
CA ALA A 290 9.28 7.27 -1.79
C ALA A 290 10.57 6.47 -1.93
N VAL A 291 11.66 6.99 -1.38
CA VAL A 291 12.98 6.36 -1.36
C VAL A 291 13.61 6.50 0.00
N LYS A 292 14.41 5.50 0.41
CA LYS A 292 15.13 5.56 1.67
C LYS A 292 16.34 6.48 1.53
N PRO A 293 16.63 7.37 2.52
CA PRO A 293 17.86 8.16 2.52
C PRO A 293 19.13 7.32 2.34
N ARG A 294 19.21 6.12 2.95
CA ARG A 294 20.33 5.19 2.74
C ARG A 294 20.52 4.77 1.29
N ASP A 295 19.44 4.59 0.54
CA ASP A 295 19.50 4.15 -0.86
C ASP A 295 19.78 5.34 -1.79
N ALA A 296 19.29 6.53 -1.44
CA ALA A 296 19.52 7.75 -2.21
C ALA A 296 20.91 8.37 -1.98
N PHE A 297 21.40 8.37 -0.74
CA PHE A 297 22.56 9.15 -0.31
C PHE A 297 23.69 8.28 0.28
N GLY A 298 23.38 7.07 0.75
CA GLY A 298 24.29 6.22 1.51
C GLY A 298 24.09 6.36 3.03
N THR A 299 24.89 5.62 3.80
CA THR A 299 24.78 5.54 5.28
C THR A 299 25.88 6.29 6.03
N ASP A 300 26.79 6.98 5.34
CA ASP A 300 27.86 7.75 5.98
C ASP A 300 27.66 9.24 5.73
N PRO A 301 27.01 9.99 6.64
CA PRO A 301 26.81 11.42 6.49
C PRO A 301 28.10 12.26 6.55
N ALA A 302 29.21 11.70 7.07
CA ALA A 302 30.49 12.40 7.16
C ALA A 302 31.27 12.33 5.84
N SER A 303 30.91 11.41 4.95
CA SER A 303 31.50 11.28 3.62
C SER A 303 31.17 12.52 2.76
N PRO A 304 32.15 13.07 2.01
CA PRO A 304 31.88 14.11 1.00
C PRO A 304 30.86 13.67 -0.05
N GLN A 305 30.85 12.37 -0.40
CA GLN A 305 29.93 11.83 -1.39
C GLN A 305 28.46 11.90 -0.92
N PHE A 306 28.20 11.88 0.38
CA PHE A 306 26.84 12.02 0.92
C PHE A 306 26.26 13.40 0.60
N ALA A 307 27.02 14.47 0.89
CA ALA A 307 26.58 15.83 0.61
C ALA A 307 26.39 16.09 -0.90
N ASP A 308 27.29 15.56 -1.74
CA ASP A 308 27.19 15.67 -3.19
C ASP A 308 25.94 14.96 -3.76
N LYS A 309 25.60 13.78 -3.21
CA LYS A 309 24.37 13.05 -3.59
C LYS A 309 23.12 13.78 -3.14
N VAL A 310 23.10 14.35 -1.93
CA VAL A 310 22.00 15.19 -1.46
C VAL A 310 21.82 16.39 -2.39
N ALA A 311 22.90 17.12 -2.71
CA ALA A 311 22.83 18.27 -3.61
C ALA A 311 22.33 17.90 -5.02
N SER A 312 22.80 16.77 -5.56
CA SER A 312 22.36 16.24 -6.86
C SER A 312 20.88 15.86 -6.85
N PHE A 313 20.43 15.22 -5.77
CA PHE A 313 19.03 14.88 -5.58
C PHE A 313 18.14 16.13 -5.50
N LEU A 314 18.51 17.12 -4.68
CA LEU A 314 17.76 18.38 -4.56
C LEU A 314 17.67 19.11 -5.89
N LYS A 315 18.78 19.17 -6.64
CA LYS A 315 18.79 19.72 -8.01
C LYS A 315 17.79 18.98 -8.91
N LYS A 316 17.87 17.64 -8.96
CA LYS A 316 17.03 16.82 -9.83
C LYS A 316 15.54 16.98 -9.51
N ILE A 317 15.15 16.98 -8.24
CA ILE A 317 13.73 17.08 -7.88
C ILE A 317 13.17 18.46 -8.26
N LYS A 318 13.96 19.54 -8.20
CA LYS A 318 13.51 20.86 -8.68
C LYS A 318 13.31 20.88 -10.20
N GLU A 319 14.20 20.25 -10.96
CA GLU A 319 14.12 20.20 -12.42
C GLU A 319 12.85 19.51 -12.92
N VAL A 320 12.38 18.49 -12.19
CA VAL A 320 11.21 17.68 -12.61
C VAL A 320 9.90 18.09 -11.93
N GLY A 321 9.92 19.10 -11.06
CA GLY A 321 8.76 19.47 -10.25
C GLY A 321 8.39 18.38 -9.25
N GLY A 322 9.38 18.01 -8.44
CA GLY A 322 9.37 16.86 -7.56
C GLY A 322 8.31 16.95 -6.47
N VAL A 323 7.54 15.88 -6.31
CA VAL A 323 6.54 15.69 -5.27
C VAL A 323 6.68 14.25 -4.79
N LEU A 324 7.35 14.04 -3.66
CA LEU A 324 7.79 12.71 -3.23
C LEU A 324 8.08 12.63 -1.72
N CYS A 325 8.43 11.44 -1.23
CA CYS A 325 8.84 11.22 0.15
C CYS A 325 10.29 10.71 0.26
N LEU A 326 10.93 11.06 1.37
CA LEU A 326 12.06 10.31 1.93
C LEU A 326 11.54 9.53 3.13
N TYR A 327 11.81 8.22 3.20
CA TYR A 327 11.29 7.38 4.28
C TYR A 327 12.30 6.45 4.94
N SER A 328 12.02 6.04 6.16
CA SER A 328 12.69 4.92 6.82
C SER A 328 11.73 4.22 7.78
N HIS A 329 12.00 2.96 8.10
CA HIS A 329 11.32 2.29 9.21
C HIS A 329 12.07 2.62 10.50
N GLY A 330 13.24 2.02 10.71
CA GLY A 330 14.01 2.13 11.95
C GLY A 330 15.50 2.40 11.74
N PRO A 331 16.29 2.33 12.83
CA PRO A 331 17.72 2.63 12.81
C PRO A 331 18.54 1.69 11.91
N ASP A 332 18.04 0.49 11.60
CA ASP A 332 18.66 -0.43 10.64
C ASP A 332 18.63 0.11 9.19
N GLU A 333 17.78 1.10 8.94
CA GLU A 333 17.69 1.78 7.65
C GLU A 333 18.28 3.18 7.67
N PHE A 334 17.93 3.98 8.68
CA PHE A 334 18.49 5.31 8.84
C PHE A 334 18.34 5.76 10.31
N THR A 335 19.45 6.03 10.99
CA THR A 335 19.48 6.37 12.41
C THR A 335 19.10 7.84 12.66
N ASN A 336 18.78 8.18 13.92
CA ASN A 336 18.56 9.56 14.34
C ASN A 336 19.78 10.46 14.05
N ASP A 337 21.01 9.98 14.26
CA ASP A 337 22.22 10.75 13.97
C ASP A 337 22.36 11.03 12.47
N GLN A 338 22.00 10.06 11.62
CA GLN A 338 22.00 10.24 10.18
C GLN A 338 20.93 11.24 9.73
N TRP A 339 19.71 11.17 10.31
CA TRP A 339 18.67 12.17 10.09
C TRP A 339 19.12 13.57 10.52
N LYS A 340 19.69 13.70 11.71
CA LYS A 340 20.22 14.96 12.26
C LYS A 340 21.32 15.56 11.39
N ALA A 341 22.15 14.73 10.76
CA ALA A 341 23.16 15.18 9.79
C ALA A 341 22.56 15.56 8.42
N LEU A 342 21.47 14.91 8.01
CA LEU A 342 20.79 15.17 6.75
C LEU A 342 19.96 16.47 6.76
N LEU A 343 19.22 16.75 7.84
CA LEU A 343 18.31 17.90 7.94
C LEU A 343 18.97 19.25 7.58
N PRO A 344 20.18 19.60 8.07
CA PRO A 344 20.85 20.84 7.68
C PRO A 344 21.19 20.91 6.19
N LEU A 345 21.48 19.77 5.55
CA LEU A 345 21.78 19.73 4.10
C LEU A 345 20.51 19.97 3.28
N LEU A 346 19.39 19.35 3.69
CA LEU A 346 18.07 19.58 3.12
C LEU A 346 17.64 21.04 3.27
N ALA A 347 17.89 21.64 4.44
CA ALA A 347 17.47 23.00 4.78
C ALA A 347 18.22 24.11 4.02
N LYS A 348 19.36 23.81 3.39
CA LYS A 348 20.13 24.78 2.60
C LYS A 348 19.39 25.23 1.35
N ASP A 349 18.57 24.37 0.77
CA ASP A 349 17.81 24.69 -0.44
C ASP A 349 16.43 25.25 -0.07
N LYS A 350 16.30 26.58 -0.16
CA LYS A 350 15.05 27.28 0.17
C LYS A 350 13.99 27.21 -0.94
N GLU A 351 14.31 26.61 -2.08
CA GLU A 351 13.35 26.36 -3.15
C GLU A 351 12.59 25.04 -2.94
N ILE A 352 12.83 24.31 -1.85
CA ILE A 352 12.17 23.03 -1.58
C ILE A 352 11.40 23.15 -0.26
N ALA A 353 10.13 22.75 -0.28
CA ALA A 353 9.30 22.69 0.91
C ALA A 353 9.29 21.28 1.49
N TYR A 354 9.52 21.17 2.79
CA TYR A 354 9.45 19.91 3.53
C TYR A 354 8.19 19.90 4.39
N VAL A 355 7.18 19.18 3.93
CA VAL A 355 5.80 19.26 4.41
C VAL A 355 5.28 17.89 4.84
N THR A 356 4.14 17.86 5.53
CA THR A 356 3.42 16.61 5.79
C THR A 356 2.94 15.97 4.47
N LEU A 357 2.65 14.66 4.48
CA LEU A 357 2.12 13.93 3.34
C LEU A 357 0.73 14.46 2.93
N GLY A 358 -0.09 14.82 3.90
CA GLY A 358 -1.38 15.49 3.68
C GLY A 358 -1.22 16.84 2.98
N GLU A 359 -0.32 17.71 3.45
CA GLU A 359 -0.04 19.01 2.81
C GLU A 359 0.53 18.87 1.40
N LEU A 360 1.37 17.85 1.17
CA LEU A 360 1.83 17.50 -0.17
C LEU A 360 0.64 17.15 -1.09
N GLY A 361 -0.31 16.35 -0.60
CA GLY A 361 -1.54 16.04 -1.31
C GLY A 361 -2.41 17.27 -1.60
N GLU A 362 -2.54 18.17 -0.63
CA GLU A 362 -3.24 19.44 -0.80
C GLU A 362 -2.56 20.35 -1.84
N PHE A 363 -1.23 20.40 -1.85
CA PHE A 363 -0.46 21.17 -2.83
C PHE A 363 -0.77 20.72 -4.26
N VAL A 364 -0.74 19.41 -4.52
CA VAL A 364 -1.03 18.84 -5.84
C VAL A 364 -2.44 19.23 -6.28
N ARG A 365 -3.44 19.07 -5.42
CA ARG A 365 -4.84 19.43 -5.74
C ARG A 365 -5.05 20.92 -6.01
N LYS A 366 -4.28 21.80 -5.35
CA LYS A 366 -4.34 23.25 -5.57
C LYS A 366 -3.65 23.66 -6.88
N THR A 367 -2.61 22.95 -7.27
CA THR A 367 -1.71 23.37 -8.36
C THR A 367 -2.04 22.71 -9.71
N ALA A 368 -2.59 21.50 -9.68
CA ALA A 368 -2.82 20.69 -10.86
C ALA A 368 -4.31 20.40 -11.08
N VAL A 369 -4.65 20.08 -12.32
CA VAL A 369 -6.01 19.74 -12.72
C VAL A 369 -6.19 18.23 -12.70
N ALA A 370 -7.24 17.77 -12.04
CA ALA A 370 -7.61 16.35 -12.00
C ALA A 370 -8.22 15.92 -13.36
N ARG A 371 -7.72 14.81 -13.90
CA ARG A 371 -8.20 14.17 -15.13
C ARG A 371 -7.88 12.68 -15.09
N ASP A 372 -8.87 11.83 -15.37
CA ASP A 372 -8.70 10.38 -15.50
C ASP A 372 -7.99 9.73 -14.28
N GLY A 373 -8.33 10.19 -13.07
CA GLY A 373 -7.73 9.72 -11.80
C GLY A 373 -6.31 10.22 -11.53
N LYS A 374 -5.80 11.16 -12.32
CA LYS A 374 -4.45 11.74 -12.20
C LYS A 374 -4.49 13.26 -12.18
N TYR A 375 -3.35 13.86 -11.87
CA TYR A 375 -3.15 15.30 -11.82
C TYR A 375 -2.16 15.74 -12.88
N TYR A 376 -2.51 16.81 -13.58
CA TYR A 376 -1.70 17.41 -14.63
C TYR A 376 -1.48 18.89 -14.34
N LEU A 377 -0.24 19.35 -14.48
CA LEU A 377 0.02 20.79 -14.42
C LEU A 377 -0.74 21.50 -15.54
N PRO A 378 -1.31 22.70 -15.27
CA PRO A 378 -1.91 23.52 -16.32
C PRO A 378 -0.89 23.78 -17.43
N GLN A 379 -1.27 23.54 -18.68
CA GLN A 379 -0.44 23.95 -19.81
C GLN A 379 -0.37 25.47 -19.84
N ALA A 380 0.85 26.03 -19.95
CA ALA A 380 1.01 27.44 -20.25
C ALA A 380 0.33 27.72 -21.60
N LYS A 381 -0.56 28.73 -21.64
CA LYS A 381 -1.20 29.18 -22.88
C LYS A 381 -0.21 29.84 -23.81
#